data_AF-A0A158P5N7-F1
#
_entry.id   AF-A0A158P5N7-F1
#
_cell.length_a   1.000
_cell.length_b   1.000
_cell.length_c   1.000
_cell.angle_alpha   90.00
_cell.angle_beta   90.00
_cell.angle_gamma   90.00
#
_symmetry.space_group_name_H-M   'P 1'
#
loop_
_entity.id
_entity.type
_entity.pdbx_description
1 polymer ?
#
loop_
_entity_poly.entity_id
_entity_poly.type
_entity_poly.pdbx_seq_one_letter_code
_entity_poly.pdbx_strand_id
1 'polypeptide(L)'
;MKSDQGKEFLNSQVKQLFANNGINFFTSTDDVIKCAIVERFNRTLRTRIYRYLHYYNTRRYIDDLQKIVKSYNNSYHRTIQMSPSQ
;
A
#
# COMPACT_ATOMS: atom_id res chain seq x y z
N MET A 1 9.76 5.79 10.34
CA MET A 1 9.16 5.63 8.98
C MET A 1 10.12 4.80 8.14
N LYS A 2 9.64 3.80 7.39
CA LYS A 2 10.47 2.95 6.52
C LYS A 2 10.03 3.15 5.08
N SER A 3 10.95 3.59 4.22
CA SER A 3 10.71 3.83 2.80
C SER A 3 11.71 3.02 1.98
N ASP A 4 11.32 2.72 0.74
CA ASP A 4 12.22 2.23 -0.31
C ASP A 4 13.29 3.29 -0.64
N GLN A 5 14.40 2.90 -1.28
CA GLN A 5 15.54 3.76 -1.62
C GLN A 5 15.26 4.78 -2.74
N GLY A 6 13.99 5.15 -2.95
CA GLY A 6 13.62 6.23 -3.84
C GLY A 6 14.35 7.52 -3.47
N LYS A 7 15.04 8.14 -4.45
CA LYS A 7 15.77 9.41 -4.26
C LYS A 7 14.89 10.55 -3.75
N GLU A 8 13.57 10.44 -3.95
CA GLU A 8 12.55 11.39 -3.48
C GLU A 8 12.50 11.46 -1.94
N PHE A 9 12.85 10.38 -1.25
CA PHE A 9 12.85 10.30 0.22
C PHE A 9 14.24 10.51 0.84
N LEU A 10 15.27 10.68 0.02
CA LEU A 10 16.66 10.88 0.45
C LEU A 10 17.09 12.36 0.43
N ASN A 11 16.23 13.27 -0.03
CA ASN A 11 16.51 14.70 -0.08
C ASN A 11 16.71 15.29 1.33
N SER A 12 17.62 16.27 1.46
CA SER A 12 17.97 16.92 2.73
C SER A 12 16.75 17.55 3.41
N GLN A 13 15.83 18.11 2.63
CA GLN A 13 14.58 18.69 3.12
C GLN A 13 13.69 17.65 3.81
N VAL A 14 13.60 16.45 3.23
CA VAL A 14 12.78 15.35 3.76
C VAL A 14 13.43 14.76 5.01
N LYS A 15 14.77 14.66 5.05
CA LYS A 15 15.51 14.24 6.25
C LYS A 15 15.34 15.22 7.42
N GLN A 16 15.38 16.53 7.17
CA GLN A 16 15.13 17.55 8.20
C GLN A 16 13.69 17.48 8.73
N LEU A 17 12.70 17.26 7.85
CA LEU A 17 11.32 17.07 8.25
C LEU A 17 11.15 15.87 9.20
N PHE A 18 11.80 14.74 8.89
CA PHE A 18 11.75 13.55 9.74
C PHE A 18 12.49 13.74 11.07
N ALA A 19 13.63 14.44 11.07
CA ALA A 19 14.36 14.78 12.29
C ALA A 19 13.54 15.69 13.21
N ASN A 20 12.90 16.72 12.66
CA ASN A 20 12.06 17.66 13.41
C ASN A 20 10.82 16.99 14.03
N ASN A 21 10.28 15.96 13.37
CA ASN A 21 9.15 15.18 13.89
C ASN A 21 9.58 14.00 14.79
N GLY A 22 10.88 13.85 15.11
CA GLY A 22 11.39 12.74 15.92
C GLY A 22 11.23 11.36 15.27
N ILE A 23 11.11 11.31 13.94
CA ILE A 23 10.86 10.08 13.19
C ILE A 23 12.20 9.48 12.77
N ASN A 24 12.57 8.36 13.38
CA ASN A 24 13.71 7.56 12.90
C ASN A 24 13.39 6.98 11.50
N PHE A 25 14.09 7.50 10.50
CA PHE A 25 13.99 7.09 9.09
C PHE A 25 15.02 5.97 8.83
N PHE A 26 14.54 4.76 8.56
CA PHE A 26 15.39 3.62 8.22
C PHE A 26 15.15 3.23 6.76
N THR A 27 16.19 3.32 5.94
CA THR A 27 16.24 2.63 4.65
C THR A 27 16.51 1.15 4.93
N SER A 28 15.85 0.26 4.22
CA SER A 28 15.97 -1.17 4.48
C SER A 28 16.75 -1.87 3.38
N THR A 29 17.49 -2.89 3.78
CA THR A 29 18.35 -3.70 2.91
C THR A 29 17.63 -4.97 2.41
N ASP A 30 16.46 -5.29 2.98
CA ASP A 30 15.58 -6.41 2.60
C ASP A 30 14.49 -5.98 1.62
N ASP A 31 14.89 -5.43 0.47
CA ASP A 31 13.94 -4.98 -0.55
C ASP A 31 13.12 -6.15 -1.13
N VAL A 32 13.68 -7.36 -1.19
CA VAL A 32 13.03 -8.54 -1.76
C VAL A 32 11.73 -8.91 -1.01
N ILE A 33 11.79 -9.00 0.32
CA ILE A 33 10.62 -9.40 1.13
C ILE A 33 9.56 -8.29 1.12
N LYS A 34 10.01 -7.03 1.13
CA LYS A 34 9.11 -5.87 1.13
C LYS A 34 8.42 -5.68 -0.21
N CYS A 35 9.16 -5.82 -1.31
CA CYS A 35 8.62 -5.82 -2.66
C CYS A 35 7.58 -6.93 -2.80
N ALA A 36 7.84 -8.14 -2.30
CA ALA A 36 6.87 -9.24 -2.36
C ALA A 36 5.55 -8.92 -1.65
N ILE A 37 5.58 -8.22 -0.50
CA ILE A 37 4.37 -7.79 0.22
C ILE A 37 3.60 -6.74 -0.59
N VAL A 38 4.30 -5.73 -1.12
CA VAL A 38 3.70 -4.66 -1.93
C VAL A 38 3.14 -5.20 -3.24
N GLU A 39 3.86 -6.08 -3.93
CA GLU A 39 3.41 -6.77 -5.15
C GLU A 39 2.16 -7.58 -4.90
N ARG A 40 2.09 -8.31 -3.78
CA ARG A 40 0.92 -9.09 -3.41
C ARG A 40 -0.29 -8.21 -3.12
N PHE A 41 -0.09 -7.09 -2.44
CA PHE A 41 -1.12 -6.08 -2.22
C PHE A 41 -1.63 -5.55 -3.57
N ASN A 42 -0.72 -5.10 -4.44
CA ASN A 42 -1.05 -4.55 -5.76
C ASN A 42 -1.78 -5.56 -6.65
N ARG A 43 -1.37 -6.83 -6.64
CA ARG A 43 -2.06 -7.91 -7.36
C ARG A 43 -3.48 -8.09 -6.87
N THR A 44 -3.68 -8.11 -5.55
CA THR A 44 -5.01 -8.28 -4.95
C THR A 44 -5.92 -7.10 -5.26
N LEU A 45 -5.40 -5.87 -5.16
CA LEU A 45 -6.12 -4.65 -5.47
C LEU A 45 -6.52 -4.59 -6.95
N ARG A 46 -5.59 -4.91 -7.86
CA ARG A 46 -5.87 -5.02 -9.30
C ARG A 46 -6.98 -6.03 -9.58
N THR A 47 -6.92 -7.24 -9.01
CA THR A 47 -7.97 -8.26 -9.21
C THR A 47 -9.35 -7.77 -8.75
N ARG A 48 -9.43 -7.05 -7.63
CA ARG A 48 -10.72 -6.48 -7.16
C ARG A 48 -11.23 -5.39 -8.09
N ILE A 49 -10.36 -4.49 -8.54
CA ILE A 49 -10.72 -3.45 -9.52
C ILE A 49 -11.20 -4.10 -10.82
N TYR A 50 -10.50 -5.09 -11.37
CA TYR A 50 -10.93 -5.77 -12.60
C TYR A 50 -12.31 -6.42 -12.47
N ARG A 51 -12.60 -7.09 -11.34
CA ARG A 51 -13.93 -7.67 -11.09
C ARG A 51 -15.00 -6.59 -11.02
N TYR A 52 -14.70 -5.47 -10.38
CA TYR A 52 -15.59 -4.31 -10.33
C TYR A 52 -15.88 -3.74 -11.73
N LEU A 53 -14.83 -3.44 -12.49
CA LEU A 53 -14.94 -2.90 -13.85
C LEU A 53 -15.75 -3.83 -14.77
N HIS A 54 -15.51 -5.14 -14.68
CA HIS A 54 -16.23 -6.12 -15.49
C HIS A 54 -17.72 -6.21 -15.12
N TYR A 55 -18.04 -6.22 -13.83
CA TYR A 55 -19.42 -6.33 -13.35
C TYR A 55 -20.26 -5.08 -13.68
N TYR A 56 -19.70 -3.89 -13.50
CA TYR A 56 -20.42 -2.62 -13.73
C TYR A 56 -20.27 -2.10 -15.17
N ASN A 57 -19.57 -2.83 -16.04
CA ASN A 57 -19.24 -2.44 -17.42
C ASN A 57 -18.75 -0.99 -17.53
N THR A 58 -17.92 -0.57 -16.58
CA THR A 58 -17.40 0.79 -16.47
C THR A 58 -15.88 0.79 -16.58
N ARG A 59 -15.31 1.93 -16.98
CA ARG A 59 -13.86 2.19 -16.96
C ARG A 59 -13.45 3.07 -15.77
N ARG A 60 -14.43 3.63 -15.06
CA ARG A 60 -14.21 4.55 -13.94
C ARG A 60 -14.40 3.78 -12.63
N TYR A 61 -13.30 3.54 -11.93
CA TYR A 61 -13.28 2.88 -10.62
C TYR A 61 -12.96 3.85 -9.46
N ILE A 62 -12.59 5.09 -9.78
CA ILE A 62 -12.10 6.09 -8.80
C ILE A 62 -13.19 6.42 -7.76
N ASP A 63 -14.44 6.55 -8.20
CA ASP A 63 -15.55 6.92 -7.31
C ASP A 63 -15.86 5.82 -6.28
N ASP A 64 -15.60 4.56 -6.63
CA ASP A 64 -15.82 3.39 -5.78
C ASP A 64 -14.53 2.84 -5.18
N LEU A 65 -13.39 3.50 -5.42
CA LEU A 65 -12.09 3.08 -4.91
C LEU A 65 -12.11 2.97 -3.39
N GLN A 66 -12.76 3.93 -2.72
CA GLN A 66 -12.96 3.88 -1.27
C GLN A 66 -13.73 2.63 -0.82
N LYS A 67 -14.77 2.22 -1.56
CA LYS A 67 -15.54 1.00 -1.25
C LYS A 67 -14.70 -0.25 -1.46
N ILE A 68 -13.90 -0.28 -2.52
CA ILE A 68 -12.99 -1.39 -2.82
C ILE A 68 -11.92 -1.54 -1.73
N VAL A 69 -11.32 -0.43 -1.29
CA VAL A 69 -10.33 -0.40 -0.20
C VAL A 69 -10.96 -0.80 1.14
N LYS A 70 -12.14 -0.27 1.47
CA LYS A 70 -12.87 -0.66 2.69
C LYS A 70 -13.19 -2.15 2.69
N SER A 71 -13.62 -2.70 1.55
CA SER A 71 -13.85 -4.13 1.38
C SER A 71 -12.56 -4.94 1.57
N TYR A 72 -11.41 -4.45 1.10
CA TYR A 72 -10.11 -5.10 1.30
C TYR A 72 -9.72 -5.11 2.78
N ASN A 73 -9.78 -3.95 3.43
CA ASN A 73 -9.41 -3.80 4.83
C ASN A 73 -10.28 -4.65 5.77
N ASN A 74 -11.54 -4.90 5.41
CA ASN A 74 -12.45 -5.75 6.19
C ASN A 74 -12.43 -7.24 5.79
N SER A 75 -11.66 -7.62 4.77
CA SER A 75 -11.57 -9.02 4.35
C SER A 75 -10.56 -9.78 5.20
N TYR A 76 -10.88 -11.03 5.55
CA TYR A 76 -9.94 -11.92 6.22
C TYR A 76 -8.72 -12.20 5.35
N HIS A 77 -7.53 -11.92 5.87
CA HIS A 77 -6.27 -12.22 5.20
C HIS A 77 -5.60 -13.42 5.85
N ARG A 78 -5.52 -14.54 5.10
CA ARG A 78 -4.92 -15.79 5.60
C ARG A 78 -3.49 -15.62 6.14
N THR A 79 -2.73 -14.66 5.61
CA THR A 79 -1.33 -14.43 6.02
C THR A 79 -1.18 -13.72 7.36
N ILE A 80 -2.11 -12.83 7.70
CA ILE A 80 -2.13 -12.15 9.01
C ILE A 80 -3.17 -12.77 9.95
N GLN A 81 -3.91 -13.77 9.48
CA GLN A 81 -4.99 -14.47 10.20
C GLN A 81 -6.07 -13.55 10.79
N MET A 82 -6.21 -12.34 10.23
CA MET A 82 -7.23 -11.35 10.63
C MET A 82 -7.55 -10.41 9.46
N SER A 83 -8.52 -9.52 9.64
CA SER A 83 -8.74 -8.43 8.70
C SER A 83 -7.75 -7.29 8.94
N PRO A 84 -7.20 -6.64 7.90
CA PRO A 84 -6.27 -5.51 8.05
C PRO A 84 -6.79 -4.32 8.87
N SER A 85 -8.09 -4.17 9.05
CA SER A 85 -8.72 -3.09 9.84
C SER A 85 -8.93 -3.40 11.32
N GLN A 86 -8.49 -4.58 11.82
CA GLN A 86 -8.52 -4.87 13.25
C GLN A 86 -7.45 -4.10 14.02
#